data_AF-A0AAD1H3D1-F1
#
_entry.id   AF-A0AAD1H3D1-F1
#
_cell.length_a   1.000
_cell.length_b   1.000
_cell.length_c   1.000
_cell.angle_alpha   90.00
_cell.angle_beta   90.00
_cell.angle_gamma   90.00
#
_symmetry.space_group_name_H-M   'P 1'
#
loop_
_entity.id
_entity.type
_entity.pdbx_description
1 polymer ?
#
loop_
_entity_poly.entity_id
_entity_poly.type
_entity_poly.pdbx_seq_one_letter_code
_entity_poly.pdbx_strand_id
1 'polypeptide(L)'
;MRQVYRLLGLVKRYGAAPVNTACGRALELDVVSVSKIAAMLHKATENTPAEAPRAATGLAPARFARDPGEYRSQGRQRPDWMSVIDGGATPTGRNATQGL
;
A
#
# COMPACT_ATOMS: atom_id res chain seq x y z
N MET A 1 21.39 22.45 -6.75
CA MET A 1 22.39 22.55 -5.66
C MET A 1 21.84 22.33 -4.24
N ARG A 2 20.69 22.90 -3.82
CA ARG A 2 20.21 22.80 -2.42
C ARG A 2 19.92 21.39 -1.87
N GLN A 3 19.47 20.45 -2.72
CA GLN A 3 19.05 19.11 -2.26
C GLN A 3 20.24 18.27 -1.79
N VAL A 4 21.38 18.39 -2.47
CA VAL A 4 22.61 17.67 -2.12
C VAL A 4 23.10 18.08 -0.73
N TYR A 5 23.12 19.39 -0.43
CA TYR A 5 23.50 19.88 0.90
C TYR A 5 22.55 19.43 1.99
N ARG A 6 21.24 19.35 1.72
CA ARG A 6 20.27 18.80 2.66
C ARG A 6 20.53 17.32 2.93
N LEU A 7 20.82 16.53 1.89
CA LEU A 7 21.14 15.11 2.05
C LEU A 7 22.45 14.91 2.83
N LEU A 8 23.49 15.71 2.55
CA LEU A 8 24.72 15.71 3.35
C LEU A 8 24.47 16.10 4.81
N GLY A 9 23.54 17.02 5.07
CA GLY A 9 23.10 17.36 6.42
C GLY A 9 22.42 16.17 7.14
N LEU A 10 21.63 15.37 6.41
CA LEU A 10 21.04 14.14 6.96
C LEU A 10 22.12 13.10 7.31
N VAL A 11 23.14 12.93 6.46
CA VAL A 11 24.28 12.03 6.75
C VAL A 11 25.01 12.47 8.01
N LYS A 12 25.24 13.77 8.19
CA LYS A 12 25.88 14.29 9.42
C LYS A 12 25.05 14.03 10.68
N ARG A 13 23.72 14.03 10.58
CA ARG A 13 22.82 13.87 11.73
C ARG A 13 22.51 12.40 12.06
N TYR A 14 22.31 11.57 11.06
CA TYR A 14 21.82 10.20 11.20
C TYR A 14 22.87 9.12 10.88
N GLY A 15 23.98 9.50 10.25
CA GLY A 15 24.99 8.57 9.76
C GLY A 15 24.73 8.09 8.33
N ALA A 16 25.78 7.57 7.68
CA ALA A 16 25.71 7.17 6.27
C ALA A 16 24.84 5.93 6.04
N ALA A 17 24.91 4.93 6.93
CA ALA A 17 24.18 3.67 6.78
C ALA A 17 22.65 3.85 6.71
N PRO A 18 21.96 4.47 7.69
CA PRO A 18 20.51 4.62 7.63
C PRO A 18 20.06 5.55 6.49
N VAL A 19 20.86 6.57 6.14
CA VAL A 19 20.56 7.45 5.00
C VAL A 19 20.64 6.67 3.68
N ASN A 20 21.65 5.80 3.51
CA ASN A 20 21.78 4.99 2.30
C ASN A 20 20.63 3.99 2.17
N THR A 21 20.23 3.34 3.28
CA THR A 21 19.04 2.48 3.31
C THR A 21 17.78 3.24 2.91
N ALA A 22 17.56 4.44 3.46
CA ALA A 22 16.41 5.27 3.13
C ALA A 22 16.42 5.73 1.64
N CYS A 23 17.59 6.04 1.08
CA CYS A 23 17.74 6.34 -0.35
C CYS A 23 17.39 5.13 -1.22
N GLY A 24 17.90 3.93 -0.89
CA GLY A 24 17.58 2.70 -1.61
C GLY A 24 16.08 2.43 -1.64
N ARG A 25 15.43 2.48 -0.46
CA ARG A 25 13.97 2.35 -0.33
C ARG A 25 13.18 3.38 -1.12
N ALA A 26 13.65 4.63 -1.17
CA ALA A 26 12.97 5.65 -1.95
C ALA A 26 13.01 5.32 -3.45
N LEU A 27 14.15 4.80 -3.94
CA LEU A 27 14.33 4.43 -5.34
C LEU A 27 13.54 3.18 -5.74
N GLU A 28 13.34 2.22 -4.84
CA GLU A 28 12.43 1.08 -5.05
C GLU A 28 10.98 1.52 -5.32
N LEU A 29 10.61 2.72 -4.86
CA LEU A 29 9.29 3.32 -5.03
C LEU A 29 9.28 4.49 -6.04
N ASP A 30 10.35 4.67 -6.83
CA ASP A 30 10.55 5.78 -7.77
C ASP A 30 10.43 7.20 -7.15
N VAL A 31 10.77 7.32 -5.86
CA VAL A 31 10.69 8.58 -5.11
C VAL A 31 12.03 9.30 -5.09
N VAL A 32 12.11 10.44 -5.78
CA VAL A 32 13.27 11.36 -5.70
C VAL A 32 12.92 12.60 -4.86
N SER A 33 12.87 12.44 -3.54
CA SER A 33 12.55 13.53 -2.60
C SER A 33 13.29 13.44 -1.27
N VAL A 34 14.21 14.39 -1.04
CA VAL A 34 14.99 14.49 0.21
C VAL A 34 14.10 14.75 1.43
N SER A 35 12.96 15.44 1.25
CA SER A 35 12.01 15.64 2.35
C SER A 35 11.33 14.33 2.78
N LYS A 36 11.05 13.41 1.85
CA LYS A 36 10.52 12.08 2.18
C LYS A 36 11.60 11.21 2.85
N ILE A 37 12.85 11.29 2.40
CA ILE A 37 14.00 10.63 3.05
C ILE A 37 14.14 11.14 4.50
N ALA A 38 14.06 12.45 4.73
CA ALA A 38 14.09 13.03 6.07
C ALA A 38 12.93 12.53 6.94
N ALA A 39 11.73 12.41 6.38
CA ALA A 39 10.57 11.89 7.10
C ALA A 39 10.73 10.39 7.45
N MET A 40 11.29 9.59 6.54
CA MET A 40 11.59 8.18 6.80
C MET A 40 12.56 8.01 7.97
N LEU A 41 13.66 8.76 7.96
CA LEU A 41 14.68 8.74 9.03
C LEU A 41 14.15 9.28 10.36
N HIS A 42 13.31 10.32 10.33
CA HIS A 42 12.70 10.84 11.55
C HIS A 42 11.76 9.82 12.20
N LYS A 43 11.08 9.00 11.40
CA LYS A 43 10.19 7.92 11.85
C LYS A 43 10.90 6.58 12.06
N ALA A 44 12.20 6.47 11.74
CA ALA A 44 12.98 5.23 11.73
C ALA A 44 12.31 4.10 10.92
N THR A 45 11.79 4.44 9.73
CA THR A 45 11.00 3.54 8.87
C THR A 45 11.78 3.00 7.66
N GLU A 46 13.05 3.35 7.52
CA GLU A 46 13.92 2.89 6.43
C GLU A 46 14.20 1.38 6.45
N ASN A 47 13.96 0.70 7.57
CA ASN A 47 14.04 -0.76 7.69
C ASN A 47 12.66 -1.44 7.81
N THR A 48 11.58 -0.69 8.02
CA THR A 48 10.22 -1.23 8.15
C THR A 48 9.64 -1.59 6.78
N PRO A 49 9.39 -2.87 6.45
CA PRO A 49 8.78 -3.21 5.18
C PRO A 49 7.44 -2.47 5.00
N ALA A 50 7.13 -2.07 3.77
CA ALA A 50 5.84 -1.46 3.49
C ALA A 50 4.74 -2.48 3.80
N GLU A 51 3.93 -2.20 4.82
CA GLU A 51 2.75 -3.01 5.13
C GLU A 51 1.82 -2.96 3.92
N ALA A 52 1.41 -4.12 3.42
CA ALA A 52 0.40 -4.17 2.37
C ALA A 52 -0.87 -3.44 2.86
N PRO A 53 -1.54 -2.65 1.99
CA PRO A 53 -2.80 -2.03 2.36
C PRO A 53 -3.76 -3.10 2.86
N ARG A 54 -4.11 -3.05 4.15
CA ARG A 54 -5.12 -3.95 4.71
C ARG A 54 -6.49 -3.44 4.30
N ALA A 55 -7.34 -4.35 3.84
CA ALA A 55 -8.74 -4.04 3.66
C ALA A 55 -9.32 -3.52 4.99
N ALA A 56 -10.11 -2.46 4.92
CA ALA A 56 -10.81 -1.87 6.07
C ALA A 56 -11.99 -2.77 6.49
N THR A 57 -11.70 -4.01 6.88
CA THR A 57 -12.71 -4.96 7.35
C THR A 57 -13.14 -4.63 8.77
N GLY A 58 -14.45 -4.63 9.04
CA GLY A 58 -15.01 -4.45 10.39
C GLY A 58 -15.13 -3.00 10.86
N LEU A 59 -14.88 -2.01 10.00
CA LEU A 59 -15.19 -0.61 10.28
C LEU A 59 -16.62 -0.26 9.85
N ALA A 60 -17.22 0.73 10.50
CA ALA A 60 -18.47 1.32 10.04
C ALA A 60 -18.34 1.80 8.58
N PRO A 61 -19.41 1.72 7.78
CA PRO A 61 -19.38 2.14 6.38
C PRO A 61 -18.86 3.57 6.26
N ALA A 62 -17.88 3.79 5.37
CA ALA A 62 -17.39 5.12 5.10
C ALA A 62 -18.54 6.01 4.60
N ARG A 63 -18.44 7.33 4.81
CA ARG A 63 -19.44 8.32 4.34
C ARG A 63 -19.79 8.25 2.84
N PHE A 64 -18.95 7.60 2.04
CA PHE A 64 -19.13 7.39 0.60
C PHE A 64 -19.30 5.91 0.22
N ALA A 65 -19.46 5.01 1.20
CA ALA A 65 -19.79 3.61 0.94
C ALA A 65 -21.23 3.54 0.40
N ARG A 66 -21.40 2.92 -0.77
CA ARG A 66 -22.71 2.60 -1.34
C ARG A 66 -23.10 1.18 -0.98
N ASP A 67 -24.40 0.90 -1.07
CA ASP A 67 -24.89 -0.47 -0.95
C ASP A 67 -24.27 -1.35 -2.05
N PRO A 68 -23.69 -2.53 -1.74
CA PRO A 68 -23.11 -3.41 -2.74
C PRO A 68 -24.08 -3.82 -3.87
N GLY A 69 -25.38 -3.85 -3.57
CA GLY A 69 -26.44 -4.11 -4.53
C GLY A 69 -26.57 -3.05 -5.62
N GLU A 70 -26.18 -1.79 -5.36
CA GLU A 70 -26.16 -0.73 -6.37
C GLU A 70 -25.14 -0.99 -7.50
N TYR A 71 -24.08 -1.77 -7.23
CA TYR A 71 -23.09 -2.13 -8.25
C TYR A 71 -23.48 -3.36 -9.08
N ARG A 72 -24.58 -4.05 -8.73
CA ARG A 72 -25.03 -5.21 -9.49
C ARG A 72 -25.63 -4.75 -10.81
N SER A 73 -25.04 -5.20 -11.92
CA SER A 73 -25.61 -5.03 -13.25
C SER A 73 -26.88 -5.89 -13.38
N GLN A 74 -28.01 -5.40 -12.90
CA GLN A 74 -29.28 -6.11 -13.06
C GLN A 74 -29.64 -6.21 -14.55
N GLY A 75 -29.94 -7.43 -15.02
CA GLY A 75 -30.47 -7.67 -16.37
C GLY A 75 -29.45 -7.81 -17.50
N ARG A 76 -28.15 -7.66 -17.25
CA ARG A 76 -27.10 -7.97 -18.25
C ARG A 76 -26.41 -9.27 -17.87
N GLN A 77 -26.40 -10.24 -18.79
CA GLN A 77 -25.70 -11.50 -18.60
C GLN A 77 -24.23 -11.21 -18.30
N ARG A 78 -23.77 -11.69 -17.14
CA ARG A 78 -22.40 -11.50 -16.70
C ARG A 78 -21.49 -12.31 -17.63
N PRO A 79 -20.52 -11.68 -18.31
CA PRO A 79 -19.58 -12.42 -19.14
C PRO A 79 -18.71 -13.32 -18.26
N ASP A 80 -18.23 -14.41 -18.84
CA ASP A 80 -17.44 -15.47 -18.19
C ASP A 80 -16.12 -14.95 -17.59
N TRP A 81 -15.52 -13.92 -18.21
CA TRP A 81 -14.28 -13.29 -17.77
C TRP A 81 -14.46 -12.30 -16.60
N MET A 82 -15.69 -11.99 -16.18
CA MET A 82 -15.95 -10.99 -15.14
C MET A 82 -16.35 -11.63 -13.80
N SER A 83 -15.46 -11.54 -12.81
CA SER A 83 -15.73 -11.92 -11.42
C SER A 83 -15.88 -10.67 -10.53
N VAL A 84 -17.06 -10.48 -9.94
CA VAL A 84 -17.29 -9.45 -8.93
C VAL A 84 -16.77 -9.98 -7.59
N ILE A 85 -15.82 -9.27 -7.00
CA ILE A 85 -15.41 -9.48 -5.61
C ILE A 85 -16.32 -8.62 -4.75
N ASP A 86 -17.13 -9.25 -3.90
CA ASP A 86 -18.01 -8.53 -2.99
C ASP A 86 -17.13 -7.77 -2.00
N GLY A 87 -17.20 -6.43 -2.00
CA GLY A 87 -16.23 -5.51 -1.41
C GLY A 87 -16.02 -5.59 0.12
N GLY A 88 -16.61 -6.59 0.78
CA GLY A 88 -16.43 -6.86 2.21
C GLY A 88 -16.21 -8.34 2.56
N ALA A 89 -16.27 -9.27 1.60
CA ALA A 89 -16.03 -10.69 1.84
C ALA A 89 -14.65 -11.06 1.29
N THR A 90 -13.70 -11.38 2.18
CA THR A 90 -12.47 -12.04 1.74
C THR A 90 -12.85 -13.40 1.13
N PRO A 91 -12.37 -13.75 -0.06
CA PRO A 91 -12.64 -15.06 -0.63
C PRO A 91 -11.99 -16.12 0.26
N THR A 92 -12.78 -16.84 1.05
CA THR A 92 -12.37 -18.13 1.62
C THR A 92 -11.98 -19.02 0.46
N GLY A 93 -10.71 -19.45 0.44
CA GLY A 93 -10.13 -20.22 -0.65
C GLY A 93 -10.99 -21.41 -1.03
N ARG A 94 -11.35 -21.51 -2.32
CA ARG A 94 -12.00 -22.68 -2.91
C ARG A 94 -10.98 -23.82 -3.02
N ASN A 95 -10.67 -24.51 -1.93
CA ASN A 95 -9.88 -25.76 -1.95
C ASN A 95 -10.33 -26.69 -0.81
N ALA A 96 -11.53 -27.25 -0.96
CA ALA A 96 -12.04 -28.48 -0.36
C ALA A 96 -13.45 -28.63 -0.96
N THR A 97 -13.76 -29.54 -1.89
CA THR A 97 -13.61 -30.99 -1.79
C THR A 97 -13.85 -31.54 -3.21
N GLN A 98 -12.85 -32.19 -3.82
CA GLN A 98 -13.06 -33.20 -4.86
C GLN A 98 -12.83 -34.56 -4.19
N GLY A 99 -13.77 -35.49 -4.34
CA GLY A 99 -13.86 -36.77 -3.64
C GLY A 99 -15.18 -36.81 -2.87
N LEU A 100 -16.20 -37.57 -3.26
CA LEU A 100 -16.24 -38.91 -3.84
C LEU A 100 -17.31 -38.99 -4.95
#